data_AF-A0AAD5C7V3-F1
#
_entry.id   AF-A0AAD5C7V3-F1
#
_cell.length_a   1.000
_cell.length_b   1.000
_cell.length_c   1.000
_cell.angle_alpha   90.00
_cell.angle_beta   90.00
_cell.angle_gamma   90.00
#
_symmetry.space_group_name_H-M   'P 1'
#
loop_
_entity.id
_entity.type
_entity.pdbx_description
1 polymer ?
#
loop_
_entity_poly.entity_id
_entity_poly.type
_entity_poly.pdbx_seq_one_letter_code
_entity_poly.pdbx_strand_id
1 'polypeptide(L)'
;MAFPIFDGHVIGIISYNLSPRTPNSKEKNDDSPAPDDVNSDIIPSASMLKQLAIGVETTKVVKSMKDLMILAKDYSPVKERSGLSLSAMKSFVVGEKEDKFAAEFGCDEKVMSFIDLLTDPEGYLLRRKNRSRLDTPTRMTKLSKELHGAPPESFVPELAEAMGSLKTLRKMALFWSRVVAELRRLWCEGKHIPGIPLDDIPNLNSCLLHQQLQVINCCISRKRRRAIATASLDFVLKQANNIAELSHPPVDLLPESHHVYARISSGEFVLRLGADKQLENTTLLDTGEPVYTPVMQEWPLLTEDIIKETEEFVLRTGSVGAACSQLLSDMQAFKAANPGCILEDFVRWHSPPDWTEAYDESKETTGGDTSPSRGHLSTRMQKEGNLWRELWETAKPVPAVRQSPLYDEDLSVEGILHGLENFSPSSLFEQLFLSLDVQLLRPESRVMNFCTRCSKSAETMLSLFVKAKVGLRKPTIYARYMRRWP
;
A
#
# COMPACT_ATOMS: atom_id res chain seq x y z
N MET A 1 1.05 -26.03 32.20
CA MET A 1 0.67 -24.92 31.30
C MET A 1 1.61 -24.99 30.11
N ALA A 2 1.20 -25.70 29.07
CA ALA A 2 2.08 -26.12 27.97
C ALA A 2 1.70 -25.39 26.67
N PHE A 3 2.72 -24.85 26.01
CA PHE A 3 2.69 -24.31 24.65
C PHE A 3 2.64 -25.45 23.62
N PRO A 4 2.09 -25.17 22.43
CA PRO A 4 2.89 -25.22 21.19
C PRO A 4 2.65 -23.94 20.36
N ILE A 5 3.65 -23.15 19.93
CA ILE A 5 4.55 -23.31 18.77
C ILE A 5 3.81 -23.85 17.52
N PHE A 6 3.50 -22.95 16.59
CA PHE A 6 3.51 -23.27 15.16
C PHE A 6 4.10 -22.11 14.33
N ASP A 7 4.93 -22.54 13.40
CA ASP A 7 5.75 -21.85 12.42
C ASP A 7 4.99 -20.85 11.54
N GLY A 8 5.68 -19.76 11.22
CA GLY A 8 5.31 -18.89 10.12
C GLY A 8 5.72 -19.53 8.80
N HIS A 9 4.75 -19.90 7.96
CA HIS A 9 4.89 -20.15 6.52
C HIS A 9 3.49 -20.23 5.88
N VAL A 10 2.77 -19.10 5.69
CA VAL A 10 1.72 -18.98 4.65
C VAL A 10 1.52 -17.50 4.29
N ILE A 11 2.48 -16.89 3.60
CA ILE A 11 2.20 -15.76 2.71
C ILE A 11 2.97 -16.02 1.43
N GLY A 12 2.23 -16.38 0.39
CA GLY A 12 2.76 -16.60 -0.95
C GLY A 12 2.03 -17.76 -1.60
N ILE A 13 1.21 -17.43 -2.60
CA ILE A 13 1.12 -18.06 -3.93
C ILE A 13 -0.04 -17.37 -4.65
N ILE A 14 0.26 -16.35 -5.47
CA ILE A 14 -0.14 -16.27 -6.88
C ILE A 14 0.95 -15.48 -7.61
N SER A 15 1.96 -16.18 -8.11
CA SER A 15 2.78 -15.73 -9.24
C SER A 15 3.04 -16.94 -10.11
N TYR A 16 2.54 -16.91 -11.35
CA TYR A 16 2.66 -18.00 -12.30
C TYR A 16 4.11 -18.22 -12.73
N ASN A 17 4.42 -19.52 -12.88
CA ASN A 17 5.69 -20.10 -13.33
C ASN A 17 6.06 -19.69 -14.75
N LEU A 18 7.33 -19.33 -14.95
CA LEU A 18 8.06 -19.52 -16.22
C LEU A 18 9.56 -19.65 -15.91
N SER A 19 10.05 -20.88 -15.87
CA SER A 19 11.45 -21.19 -16.21
C SER A 19 11.56 -22.67 -16.57
N PRO A 20 12.31 -23.01 -17.62
CA PRO A 20 13.34 -24.00 -17.37
C PRO A 20 14.70 -23.72 -18.06
N ARG A 21 15.73 -24.02 -17.27
CA ARG A 21 17.05 -24.61 -17.60
C ARG A 21 18.21 -23.67 -17.95
N THR A 22 19.14 -23.59 -16.99
CA THR A 22 20.58 -23.43 -17.22
C THR A 22 21.28 -24.80 -17.19
N PRO A 23 22.36 -25.01 -17.97
CA PRO A 23 23.32 -26.06 -17.71
C PRO A 23 24.58 -25.54 -16.98
N ASN A 24 25.11 -26.40 -16.10
CA ASN A 24 26.36 -26.33 -15.36
C ASN A 24 27.61 -25.99 -16.19
N SER A 25 28.53 -25.20 -15.63
CA SER A 25 29.96 -25.57 -15.58
C SER A 25 30.81 -24.71 -14.63
N LYS A 26 31.29 -25.37 -13.57
CA LYS A 26 32.65 -25.41 -13.02
C LYS A 26 33.48 -24.12 -12.87
N GLU A 27 33.84 -23.89 -11.61
CA GLU A 27 34.89 -23.03 -11.07
C GLU A 27 36.25 -23.15 -11.77
N LYS A 28 36.92 -22.00 -11.91
CA LYS A 28 38.39 -21.87 -11.91
C LYS A 28 38.76 -20.60 -11.16
N ASN A 29 39.57 -20.78 -10.12
CA ASN A 29 40.31 -19.72 -9.42
C ASN A 29 41.38 -19.16 -10.35
N ASP A 30 41.54 -17.84 -10.37
CA ASP A 30 42.82 -17.21 -10.69
C ASP A 30 42.97 -15.89 -9.91
N ASP A 31 44.08 -15.81 -9.19
CA ASP A 31 44.58 -14.68 -8.39
C ASP A 31 45.09 -13.57 -9.31
N SER A 32 44.72 -12.30 -9.07
CA SER A 32 45.55 -11.08 -9.32
C SER A 32 44.79 -9.78 -8.97
N PRO A 33 45.51 -8.67 -8.69
CA PRO A 33 45.09 -7.67 -7.71
C PRO A 33 44.21 -6.54 -8.26
N ALA A 34 43.42 -5.96 -7.37
CA ALA A 34 42.51 -4.84 -7.60
C ALA A 34 43.19 -3.56 -8.09
N PRO A 35 42.56 -2.78 -8.99
CA PRO A 35 42.74 -1.35 -9.04
C PRO A 35 41.68 -0.68 -8.15
N ASP A 36 42.14 0.20 -7.27
CA ASP A 36 41.32 1.20 -6.60
C ASP A 36 40.55 2.01 -7.65
N ASP A 37 39.22 1.97 -7.62
CA ASP A 37 38.42 3.02 -8.24
C ASP A 37 37.31 3.47 -7.29
N VAL A 38 37.44 4.74 -6.91
CA VAL A 38 36.62 5.42 -5.90
C VAL A 38 35.34 5.89 -6.59
N ASN A 39 34.29 5.07 -6.50
CA ASN A 39 32.96 5.50 -6.92
C ASN A 39 32.38 6.47 -5.87
N SER A 40 32.56 7.76 -6.11
CA SER A 40 32.17 8.86 -5.20
C SER A 40 30.70 9.29 -5.34
N ASP A 41 29.95 8.66 -6.24
CA ASP A 41 28.57 9.06 -6.60
C ASP A 41 27.46 8.36 -5.80
N ILE A 42 27.79 7.45 -4.87
CA ILE A 42 26.79 6.66 -4.11
C ILE A 42 26.54 7.24 -2.71
N ILE A 43 27.21 8.33 -2.32
CA ILE A 43 27.13 8.89 -0.97
C ILE A 43 26.64 10.34 -1.04
N PRO A 44 25.59 10.75 -0.30
CA PRO A 44 25.10 12.11 -0.29
C PRO A 44 26.21 13.02 0.23
N SER A 45 26.44 14.16 -0.43
CA SER A 45 27.51 15.07 0.01
C SER A 45 27.19 15.63 1.39
N ALA A 46 28.22 15.84 2.20
CA ALA A 46 28.08 16.42 3.54
C ALA A 46 27.37 17.80 3.52
N SER A 47 27.43 18.51 2.39
CA SER A 47 26.68 19.74 2.17
C SER A 47 25.17 19.53 2.11
N MET A 48 24.67 18.47 1.46
CA MET A 48 23.23 18.18 1.33
C MET A 48 22.60 17.90 2.69
N LEU A 49 23.26 17.05 3.49
CA LEU A 49 22.81 16.74 4.84
C LEU A 49 22.80 17.97 5.75
N LYS A 50 23.80 18.85 5.59
CA LYS A 50 23.81 20.13 6.29
C LYS A 50 22.60 20.98 5.94
N GLN A 51 22.24 21.06 4.66
CA GLN A 51 21.10 21.86 4.21
C GLN A 51 19.79 21.34 4.79
N LEU A 52 19.55 20.03 4.76
CA LEU A 52 18.35 19.44 5.36
C LEU A 52 18.30 19.64 6.87
N ALA A 53 19.43 19.46 7.58
CA ALA A 53 19.49 19.70 9.02
C ALA A 53 19.24 21.17 9.40
N ILE A 54 19.76 22.13 8.60
CA ILE A 54 19.43 23.56 8.76
C ILE A 54 17.94 23.78 8.52
N GLY A 55 17.36 23.12 7.51
CA GLY A 55 15.93 23.14 7.23
C GLY A 55 15.09 22.72 8.44
N VAL A 56 15.42 21.58 9.05
CA VAL A 56 14.73 21.10 10.26
C VAL A 56 14.77 22.15 11.37
N GLU A 57 15.93 22.71 11.69
CA GLU A 57 16.08 23.65 12.81
C GLU A 57 15.36 24.98 12.57
N THR A 58 15.49 25.52 11.36
CA THR A 58 14.96 26.84 11.01
C THR A 58 13.44 26.86 10.85
N THR A 59 12.81 25.71 10.66
CA THR A 59 11.38 25.61 10.33
C THR A 59 10.51 24.93 11.39
N LYS A 60 11.04 24.64 12.59
CA LYS A 60 10.29 24.00 13.69
C LYS A 60 8.97 24.70 14.04
N VAL A 61 8.93 26.03 13.91
CA VAL A 61 7.74 26.85 14.23
C VAL A 61 6.84 27.12 13.03
N VAL A 62 7.28 26.74 11.82
CA VAL A 62 6.54 26.96 10.58
C VAL A 62 5.57 25.81 10.38
N LYS A 63 4.29 26.14 10.21
CA LYS A 63 3.22 25.14 10.14
C LYS A 63 3.08 24.52 8.75
N SER A 64 3.34 25.28 7.68
CA SER A 64 3.23 24.80 6.30
C SER A 64 4.31 25.31 5.37
N MET A 65 4.55 24.59 4.27
CA MET A 65 5.45 25.03 3.21
C MET A 65 4.98 26.32 2.51
N LYS A 66 3.66 26.56 2.48
CA LYS A 66 3.06 27.81 1.97
C LYS A 66 3.46 29.00 2.84
N ASP A 67 3.44 28.84 4.17
CA ASP A 67 3.88 29.89 5.11
C ASP A 67 5.37 30.19 4.96
N LEU A 68 6.19 29.16 4.72
CA LEU A 68 7.61 29.32 4.45
C LEU A 68 7.87 30.17 3.19
N MET A 69 7.05 29.99 2.14
CA MET A 69 7.13 30.80 0.93
C MET A 69 6.74 32.27 1.17
N ILE A 70 5.76 32.53 2.04
CA ILE A 70 5.35 33.89 2.41
C ILE A 70 6.47 34.57 3.18
N LEU A 71 6.98 33.93 4.24
CA LEU A 71 8.11 34.45 5.02
C LEU A 71 9.32 34.74 4.13
N ALA A 72 9.63 33.85 3.18
CA ALA A 72 10.75 34.04 2.26
C ALA A 72 10.55 35.12 1.19
N LYS A 73 9.33 35.67 1.02
CA LYS A 73 9.10 36.87 0.22
C LYS A 73 9.45 38.14 1.01
N ASP A 74 9.23 38.12 2.31
CA ASP A 74 9.42 39.28 3.18
C ASP A 74 10.90 39.52 3.55
N TYR A 75 11.77 38.50 3.43
CA TYR A 75 13.21 38.61 3.70
C TYR A 75 14.09 38.91 2.46
N SER A 76 13.53 39.31 1.32
CA SER A 76 14.36 39.70 0.16
C SER A 76 15.06 41.04 0.42
N PRO A 77 16.40 41.16 0.27
CA PRO A 77 17.07 42.43 0.46
C PRO A 77 16.89 43.32 -0.78
N VAL A 78 16.46 44.57 -0.55
CA VAL A 78 16.41 45.73 -1.48
C VAL A 78 15.25 45.67 -2.49
N LYS A 79 14.27 46.59 -2.54
CA LYS A 79 14.34 48.06 -2.43
C LYS A 79 12.98 48.63 -1.99
N GLU A 80 13.00 49.63 -1.12
CA GLU A 80 11.86 50.49 -0.80
C GLU A 80 11.27 51.18 -2.04
N ARG A 81 9.98 51.52 -1.90
CA ARG A 81 9.14 52.47 -2.65
C ARG A 81 8.59 52.03 -4.01
N SER A 82 7.30 51.67 -4.03
CA SER A 82 6.18 52.61 -4.32
C SER A 82 4.93 51.85 -4.78
N GLY A 83 3.76 52.27 -4.30
CA GLY A 83 2.52 52.22 -5.11
C GLY A 83 1.51 51.14 -4.74
N LEU A 84 0.38 51.60 -4.19
CA LEU A 84 -0.84 50.86 -3.88
C LEU A 84 -1.61 50.42 -5.15
N SER A 85 -2.38 49.33 -4.96
CA SER A 85 -3.71 49.04 -5.55
C SER A 85 -3.79 48.46 -6.98
N LEU A 86 -4.29 47.22 -7.12
CA LEU A 86 -5.72 46.90 -7.29
C LEU A 86 -5.90 45.40 -7.59
N SER A 87 -6.99 44.86 -7.06
CA SER A 87 -7.54 43.53 -7.32
C SER A 87 -7.66 43.23 -8.82
N ALA A 88 -7.08 42.12 -9.26
CA ALA A 88 -7.44 41.47 -10.52
C ALA A 88 -7.40 39.95 -10.33
N MET A 89 -8.61 39.39 -10.32
CA MET A 89 -8.90 37.96 -10.42
C MET A 89 -8.33 37.48 -11.76
N LYS A 90 -7.16 36.84 -11.74
CA LYS A 90 -6.53 36.24 -12.93
C LYS A 90 -6.57 34.73 -12.80
N SER A 91 -7.32 34.11 -13.71
CA SER A 91 -7.21 32.69 -14.04
C SER A 91 -5.78 32.39 -14.46
N PHE A 92 -5.03 31.66 -13.64
CA PHE A 92 -3.66 31.27 -13.94
C PHE A 92 -3.65 30.10 -14.91
N VAL A 93 -3.34 30.40 -16.16
CA VAL A 93 -3.01 29.44 -17.22
C VAL A 93 -1.70 28.73 -16.84
N VAL A 94 -1.70 27.41 -16.95
CA VAL A 94 -0.61 26.49 -16.55
C VAL A 94 0.75 26.82 -17.20
N GLY A 95 0.77 27.55 -18.33
CA GLY A 95 1.99 27.90 -19.08
C GLY A 95 2.94 28.90 -18.40
N GLU A 96 2.45 29.95 -17.72
CA GLU A 96 3.34 30.98 -17.13
C GLU A 96 4.17 30.46 -15.94
N LYS A 97 3.74 29.37 -15.30
CA LYS A 97 4.45 28.78 -14.16
C LYS A 97 5.64 27.93 -14.59
N GLU A 98 5.59 27.30 -15.76
CA GLU A 98 6.68 26.45 -16.24
C GLU A 98 7.90 27.27 -16.68
N ASP A 99 7.67 28.38 -17.40
CA ASP A 99 8.73 29.32 -17.80
C ASP A 99 9.48 29.90 -16.58
N LYS A 100 8.74 30.17 -15.50
CA LYS A 100 9.31 30.67 -14.25
C LYS A 100 10.07 29.60 -13.47
N PHE A 101 9.59 28.35 -13.47
CA PHE A 101 10.28 27.25 -12.80
C PHE A 101 11.60 26.93 -13.51
N ALA A 102 11.60 26.85 -14.85
CA ALA A 102 12.81 26.66 -15.63
C ALA A 102 13.82 27.80 -15.42
N ALA A 103 13.37 29.05 -15.30
CA ALA A 103 14.24 30.17 -14.97
C ALA A 103 14.87 30.08 -13.56
N GLU A 104 14.16 29.50 -12.58
CA GLU A 104 14.60 29.45 -11.19
C GLU A 104 15.46 28.22 -10.84
N PHE A 105 15.26 27.11 -11.55
CA PHE A 105 15.89 25.80 -11.31
C PHE A 105 16.66 25.21 -12.50
N GLY A 106 16.65 25.83 -13.67
CA GLY A 106 17.25 25.27 -14.89
C GLY A 106 18.75 24.97 -14.82
N CYS A 107 19.47 25.52 -13.84
CA CYS A 107 20.89 25.21 -13.61
C CYS A 107 21.14 24.11 -12.55
N ASP A 108 20.09 23.59 -11.90
CA ASP A 108 20.22 22.55 -10.86
C ASP A 108 19.90 21.17 -11.47
N GLU A 109 20.94 20.48 -11.93
CA GLU A 109 20.82 19.21 -12.65
C GLU A 109 20.05 18.14 -11.85
N LYS A 110 20.22 18.09 -10.52
CA LYS A 110 19.53 17.11 -9.67
C LYS A 110 18.03 17.41 -9.58
N VAL A 111 17.67 18.69 -9.43
CA VAL A 111 16.27 19.11 -9.41
C VAL A 111 15.60 18.88 -10.76
N MET A 112 16.26 19.26 -11.86
CA MET A 112 15.71 19.05 -13.19
C MET A 112 15.55 17.56 -13.50
N SER A 113 16.56 16.73 -13.21
CA SER A 113 16.47 15.28 -13.39
C SER A 113 15.34 14.65 -12.57
N PHE A 114 15.04 15.16 -11.37
CA PHE A 114 13.96 14.67 -10.52
C PHE A 114 12.57 15.13 -11.02
N ILE A 115 12.47 16.33 -11.57
CA ILE A 115 11.23 16.78 -12.20
C ILE A 115 10.98 16.01 -13.50
N ASP A 116 12.02 15.79 -14.31
CA ASP A 116 11.93 15.01 -15.55
C ASP A 116 11.41 13.59 -15.26
N LEU A 117 11.91 12.96 -14.20
CA LEU A 117 11.41 11.68 -13.66
C LEU A 117 9.89 11.69 -13.42
N LEU A 118 9.39 12.74 -12.78
CA LEU A 118 7.96 12.88 -12.47
C LEU A 118 7.12 13.19 -13.72
N THR A 119 7.68 13.91 -14.69
CA THR A 119 6.98 14.27 -15.93
C THR A 119 6.95 13.16 -16.96
N ASP A 120 8.02 12.35 -17.05
CA ASP A 120 8.13 11.17 -17.92
C ASP A 120 8.54 9.91 -17.14
N PRO A 121 7.57 9.25 -16.47
CA PRO A 121 7.79 8.01 -15.74
C PRO A 121 8.32 6.86 -16.61
N GLU A 122 7.89 6.80 -17.88
CA GLU A 122 8.15 5.67 -18.78
C GLU A 122 9.57 5.70 -19.32
N GLY A 123 10.09 6.88 -19.67
CA GLY A 123 11.50 7.09 -20.05
C GLY A 123 12.49 6.74 -18.93
N TYR A 124 12.10 6.94 -17.66
CA TYR A 124 12.97 6.67 -16.52
C TYR A 124 13.17 5.19 -16.21
N LEU A 125 12.11 4.37 -16.27
CA LEU A 125 12.23 2.92 -16.04
C LEU A 125 13.24 2.28 -17.03
N LEU A 126 13.27 2.78 -18.27
CA LEU A 126 14.22 2.36 -19.29
C LEU A 126 15.66 2.80 -18.95
N ARG A 127 15.84 4.04 -18.46
CA ARG A 127 17.14 4.57 -18.02
C ARG A 127 17.67 3.85 -16.77
N ARG A 128 16.79 3.44 -15.87
CA ARG A 128 17.11 2.72 -14.63
C ARG A 128 17.48 1.27 -14.85
N LYS A 129 16.82 0.56 -15.77
CA LYS A 129 17.20 -0.82 -16.17
C LYS A 129 18.65 -0.88 -16.68
N ASN A 130 19.16 0.23 -17.22
CA ASN A 130 20.56 0.36 -17.65
C ASN A 130 21.53 0.70 -16.50
N ARG A 131 21.04 1.20 -15.35
CA ARG A 131 21.84 1.45 -14.13
C ARG A 131 21.84 0.29 -13.13
N SER A 132 20.81 -0.57 -13.10
CA SER A 132 20.63 -1.62 -12.09
C SER A 132 21.48 -2.89 -12.34
N ARG A 133 22.80 -2.73 -12.48
CA ARG A 133 23.78 -3.82 -12.51
C ARG A 133 24.84 -3.67 -11.42
N LEU A 134 24.47 -3.09 -10.28
CA LEU A 134 25.34 -3.02 -9.11
C LEU A 134 24.56 -3.40 -7.86
N ASP A 135 24.93 -4.51 -7.24
CA ASP A 135 24.31 -5.05 -6.04
C ASP A 135 24.37 -4.01 -4.90
N THR A 136 23.23 -3.52 -4.45
CA THR A 136 23.15 -2.73 -3.21
C THR A 136 23.53 -3.64 -2.04
N PRO A 137 24.59 -3.35 -1.25
CA PRO A 137 25.06 -4.28 -0.24
C PRO A 137 24.01 -4.52 0.86
N THR A 138 23.77 -5.80 1.18
CA THR A 138 22.79 -6.33 2.17
C THR A 138 22.79 -5.65 3.55
N ARG A 139 23.83 -4.87 3.87
CA ARG A 139 23.98 -4.13 5.13
C ARG A 139 23.23 -2.78 5.11
N MET A 140 23.16 -2.11 3.96
CA MET A 140 22.41 -0.84 3.80
C MET A 140 20.89 -1.08 3.89
N THR A 141 20.41 -2.20 3.37
CA THR A 141 18.98 -2.58 3.45
C THR A 141 18.55 -2.96 4.87
N LYS A 142 19.43 -3.52 5.71
CA LYS A 142 19.14 -3.79 7.13
C LYS A 142 19.03 -2.50 7.94
N LEU A 143 19.95 -1.56 7.72
CA LEU A 143 19.96 -0.29 8.43
C LEU A 143 18.80 0.64 8.05
N SER A 144 18.42 0.64 6.76
CA SER A 144 17.21 1.33 6.28
C SER A 144 15.97 0.93 7.08
N LYS A 145 15.83 -0.39 7.29
CA LYS A 145 14.74 -0.97 8.08
C LYS A 145 14.84 -0.60 9.57
N GLU A 146 16.04 -0.50 10.12
CA GLU A 146 16.23 -0.08 11.51
C GLU A 146 15.88 1.41 11.71
N LEU A 147 16.25 2.29 10.78
CA LEU A 147 15.97 3.73 10.89
C LEU A 147 14.57 4.14 10.42
N HIS A 148 13.75 3.16 9.99
CA HIS A 148 12.46 3.41 9.32
C HIS A 148 12.62 4.37 8.14
N GLY A 149 13.75 4.28 7.42
CA GLY A 149 14.02 5.08 6.23
C GLY A 149 13.32 4.49 5.00
N ALA A 150 13.17 5.30 3.96
CA ALA A 150 12.71 4.78 2.67
C ALA A 150 13.77 3.82 2.06
N PRO A 151 13.36 2.83 1.25
CA PRO A 151 14.29 1.93 0.57
C PRO A 151 15.31 2.71 -0.26
N PRO A 152 16.59 2.27 -0.30
CA PRO A 152 17.58 2.82 -1.23
C PRO A 152 17.04 2.78 -2.67
N GLU A 153 17.38 3.80 -3.45
CA GLU A 153 16.90 3.96 -4.84
C GLU A 153 15.37 4.04 -4.98
N SER A 154 14.62 4.41 -3.95
CA SER A 154 13.21 4.78 -4.10
C SER A 154 13.04 6.27 -4.40
N PHE A 155 11.80 6.68 -4.64
CA PHE A 155 11.45 8.09 -4.84
C PHE A 155 11.98 9.03 -3.75
N VAL A 156 11.91 8.62 -2.48
CA VAL A 156 12.17 9.51 -1.34
C VAL A 156 13.66 9.89 -1.20
N PRO A 157 14.63 8.96 -1.31
CA PRO A 157 16.04 9.33 -1.37
C PRO A 157 16.39 10.23 -2.55
N GLU A 158 15.84 9.98 -3.75
CA GLU A 158 16.08 10.82 -4.93
C GLU A 158 15.54 12.25 -4.70
N LEU A 159 14.35 12.36 -4.11
CA LEU A 159 13.78 13.64 -3.68
C LEU A 159 14.67 14.33 -2.65
N ALA A 160 15.19 13.58 -1.68
CA ALA A 160 16.03 14.14 -0.63
C ALA A 160 17.35 14.69 -1.17
N GLU A 161 17.95 14.03 -2.18
CA GLU A 161 19.13 14.53 -2.87
C GLU A 161 18.86 15.82 -3.65
N ALA A 162 17.77 15.87 -4.41
CA ALA A 162 17.36 17.06 -5.16
C ALA A 162 16.98 18.22 -4.22
N MET A 163 16.29 17.93 -3.12
CA MET A 163 15.98 18.94 -2.10
C MET A 163 17.26 19.45 -1.43
N GLY A 164 18.20 18.56 -1.12
CA GLY A 164 19.46 18.89 -0.44
C GLY A 164 20.46 19.67 -1.29
N SER A 165 20.35 19.67 -2.62
CA SER A 165 21.19 20.50 -3.50
C SER A 165 20.80 21.99 -3.44
N LEU A 166 19.57 22.29 -3.04
CA LEU A 166 19.04 23.64 -2.97
C LEU A 166 19.65 24.41 -1.79
N LYS A 167 20.12 25.62 -2.07
CA LYS A 167 20.84 26.46 -1.10
C LYS A 167 19.94 27.31 -0.20
N THR A 168 18.64 27.38 -0.48
CA THR A 168 17.72 28.29 0.22
C THR A 168 16.39 27.60 0.50
N LEU A 169 15.81 27.90 1.67
CA LEU A 169 14.49 27.43 2.07
C LEU A 169 13.39 27.83 1.08
N ARG A 170 13.52 29.01 0.46
CA ARG A 170 12.59 29.47 -0.58
C ARG A 170 12.56 28.54 -1.78
N LYS A 171 13.74 28.18 -2.29
CA LYS A 171 13.87 27.24 -3.41
C LYS A 171 13.35 25.85 -3.02
N MET A 172 13.67 25.37 -1.82
CA MET A 172 13.14 24.11 -1.31
C MET A 172 11.60 24.10 -1.27
N ALA A 173 10.98 25.18 -0.80
CA ALA A 173 9.54 25.31 -0.73
C ALA A 173 8.86 25.35 -2.11
N LEU A 174 9.45 26.08 -3.06
CA LEU A 174 8.99 26.13 -4.44
C LEU A 174 9.13 24.77 -5.14
N PHE A 175 10.25 24.10 -4.94
CA PHE A 175 10.48 22.75 -5.45
C PHE A 175 9.46 21.76 -4.89
N TRP A 176 9.25 21.73 -3.56
CA TRP A 176 8.22 20.89 -2.94
C TRP A 176 6.83 21.16 -3.52
N SER A 177 6.47 22.43 -3.70
CA SER A 177 5.17 22.80 -4.28
C SER A 177 4.99 22.25 -5.70
N ARG A 178 6.06 22.24 -6.52
CA ARG A 178 6.04 21.62 -7.84
C ARG A 178 5.94 20.10 -7.75
N VAL A 179 6.68 19.46 -6.85
CA VAL A 179 6.58 17.99 -6.63
C VAL A 179 5.17 17.57 -6.27
N VAL A 180 4.51 18.26 -5.33
CA VAL A 180 3.13 17.94 -4.93
C VAL A 180 2.15 18.16 -6.10
N ALA A 181 2.35 19.20 -6.91
CA ALA A 181 1.55 19.43 -8.11
C ALA A 181 1.70 18.29 -9.13
N GLU A 182 2.92 17.77 -9.34
CA GLU A 182 3.15 16.63 -10.22
C GLU A 182 2.57 15.32 -9.66
N LEU A 183 2.67 15.07 -8.34
CA LEU A 183 2.02 13.93 -7.71
C LEU A 183 0.50 13.95 -7.91
N ARG A 184 -0.13 15.13 -7.78
CA ARG A 184 -1.55 15.33 -8.08
C ARG A 184 -1.86 15.07 -9.55
N ARG A 185 -1.02 15.56 -10.48
CA ARG A 185 -1.17 15.29 -11.91
C ARG A 185 -1.11 13.79 -12.22
N LEU A 186 -0.14 13.07 -11.66
CA LEU A 186 0.00 11.62 -11.81
C LEU A 186 -1.23 10.87 -11.30
N TRP A 187 -1.76 11.24 -10.13
CA TRP A 187 -3.01 10.70 -9.62
C TRP A 187 -4.19 10.93 -10.56
N CYS A 188 -4.38 12.18 -11.04
CA CYS A 188 -5.47 12.52 -11.97
C CYS A 188 -5.36 11.77 -13.31
N GLU A 189 -4.15 11.55 -13.82
CA GLU A 189 -3.90 10.77 -15.03
C GLU A 189 -3.91 9.25 -14.79
N GLY A 190 -4.04 8.82 -13.52
CA GLY A 190 -3.95 7.42 -13.13
C GLY A 190 -2.60 6.79 -13.46
N LYS A 191 -1.51 7.58 -13.44
CA LYS A 191 -0.12 7.13 -13.66
C LYS A 191 0.60 6.92 -12.34
N HIS A 192 1.31 5.81 -12.23
CA HIS A 192 2.07 5.49 -11.02
C HIS A 192 3.23 6.47 -10.80
N ILE A 193 3.51 6.73 -9.52
CA ILE A 193 4.67 7.47 -9.06
C ILE A 193 5.93 6.61 -9.30
N PRO A 194 6.92 7.12 -10.03
CA PRO A 194 8.18 6.43 -10.28
C PRO A 194 8.94 6.11 -8.99
N GLY A 195 9.62 4.96 -8.94
CA GLY A 195 10.44 4.59 -7.78
C GLY A 195 9.65 4.23 -6.53
N ILE A 196 8.33 4.08 -6.65
CA ILE A 196 7.43 3.53 -5.62
C ILE A 196 6.83 2.22 -6.17
N PRO A 197 6.73 1.14 -5.36
CA PRO A 197 6.07 -0.09 -5.78
C PRO A 197 4.65 0.15 -6.32
N LEU A 198 4.23 -0.64 -7.30
CA LEU A 198 2.98 -0.38 -8.04
C LEU A 198 1.72 -0.77 -7.26
N ASP A 199 1.75 -1.88 -6.51
CA ASP A 199 0.55 -2.46 -5.88
C ASP A 199 0.84 -3.06 -4.50
N ASP A 200 1.94 -2.64 -3.86
CA ASP A 200 2.30 -3.12 -2.52
C ASP A 200 1.54 -2.34 -1.44
N ILE A 201 1.16 -3.03 -0.37
CA ILE A 201 0.64 -2.38 0.84
C ILE A 201 1.72 -1.51 1.52
N PRO A 202 1.33 -0.46 2.28
CA PRO A 202 2.29 0.40 2.96
C PRO A 202 3.26 -0.38 3.86
N ASN A 203 4.56 -0.16 3.67
CA ASN A 203 5.58 -0.82 4.47
C ASN A 203 5.83 -0.03 5.76
N LEU A 204 5.36 -0.56 6.89
CA LEU A 204 5.51 0.06 8.21
C LEU A 204 6.97 0.19 8.68
N ASN A 205 7.93 -0.44 8.00
CA ASN A 205 9.37 -0.28 8.26
C ASN A 205 9.99 0.85 7.41
N SER A 206 9.20 1.62 6.67
CA SER A 206 9.66 2.77 5.88
C SER A 206 9.09 4.07 6.43
N CYS A 207 9.64 5.20 6.01
CA CYS A 207 9.20 6.49 6.54
C CYS A 207 7.76 6.79 6.10
N LEU A 208 7.03 7.60 6.87
CA LEU A 208 5.63 7.89 6.64
C LEU A 208 5.37 8.44 5.22
N LEU A 209 6.25 9.31 4.71
CA LEU A 209 6.18 9.84 3.35
C LEU A 209 6.23 8.72 2.32
N HIS A 210 7.12 7.73 2.49
CA HIS A 210 7.17 6.58 1.58
C HIS A 210 5.88 5.75 1.66
N GLN A 211 5.38 5.49 2.87
CA GLN A 211 4.12 4.78 3.09
C GLN A 211 2.95 5.48 2.39
N GLN A 212 2.83 6.80 2.53
CA GLN A 212 1.81 7.62 1.87
C GLN A 212 1.90 7.54 0.34
N LEU A 213 3.11 7.59 -0.22
CA LEU A 213 3.30 7.43 -1.67
C LEU A 213 2.95 6.01 -2.15
N GLN A 214 3.22 4.97 -1.34
CA GLN A 214 2.77 3.60 -1.64
C GLN A 214 1.24 3.50 -1.68
N VAL A 215 0.54 4.20 -0.77
CA VAL A 215 -0.93 4.27 -0.81
C VAL A 215 -1.41 4.82 -2.16
N ILE A 216 -0.81 5.91 -2.65
CA ILE A 216 -1.21 6.51 -3.94
C ILE A 216 -1.05 5.49 -5.08
N ASN A 217 0.10 4.83 -5.20
CA ASN A 217 0.31 3.83 -6.26
C ASN A 217 -0.64 2.64 -6.16
N CYS A 218 -0.81 2.10 -4.95
CA CYS A 218 -1.73 0.98 -4.74
C CYS A 218 -3.17 1.39 -5.07
N CYS A 219 -3.63 2.59 -4.66
CA CYS A 219 -4.93 3.13 -5.05
C CYS A 219 -5.11 3.23 -6.58
N ILE A 220 -4.08 3.63 -7.33
CA ILE A 220 -4.13 3.66 -8.80
C ILE A 220 -4.33 2.23 -9.34
N SER A 221 -3.56 1.27 -8.83
CA SER A 221 -3.67 -0.14 -9.22
C SER A 221 -5.06 -0.72 -8.88
N ARG A 222 -5.59 -0.43 -7.69
CA ARG A 222 -6.94 -0.82 -7.27
C ARG A 222 -8.03 -0.24 -8.16
N LYS A 223 -7.97 1.05 -8.50
CA LYS A 223 -8.93 1.67 -9.44
C LYS A 223 -8.91 1.00 -10.80
N ARG A 224 -7.72 0.69 -11.34
CA ARG A 224 -7.58 -0.05 -12.61
C ARG A 224 -8.17 -1.46 -12.50
N ARG A 225 -7.84 -2.22 -11.44
CA ARG A 225 -8.39 -3.57 -11.21
C ARG A 225 -9.91 -3.55 -11.04
N ARG A 226 -10.46 -2.59 -10.29
CA ARG A 226 -11.91 -2.41 -10.11
C ARG A 226 -12.61 -2.09 -11.44
N ALA A 227 -12.03 -1.25 -12.29
CA ALA A 227 -12.57 -0.94 -13.61
C ALA A 227 -12.62 -2.21 -14.51
N ILE A 228 -11.53 -2.99 -14.53
CA ILE A 228 -11.46 -4.25 -15.27
C ILE A 228 -12.49 -5.26 -14.73
N ALA A 229 -12.57 -5.43 -13.41
CA ALA A 229 -13.53 -6.34 -12.77
C ALA A 229 -14.98 -5.93 -13.06
N THR A 230 -15.27 -4.62 -13.09
CA THR A 230 -16.60 -4.08 -13.42
C THR A 230 -16.96 -4.42 -14.87
N ALA A 231 -16.05 -4.17 -15.81
CA ALA A 231 -16.26 -4.49 -17.22
C ALA A 231 -16.45 -6.00 -17.46
N SER A 232 -15.66 -6.83 -16.77
CA SER A 232 -15.77 -8.29 -16.81
C SER A 232 -17.14 -8.77 -16.30
N LEU A 233 -17.57 -8.26 -15.14
CA LEU A 233 -18.89 -8.57 -14.58
C LEU A 233 -20.02 -8.17 -15.53
N ASP A 234 -19.96 -6.96 -16.10
CA ASP A 234 -20.98 -6.46 -17.04
C ASP A 234 -21.06 -7.31 -18.31
N PHE A 235 -19.93 -7.83 -18.78
CA PHE A 235 -19.88 -8.75 -19.90
C PHE A 235 -20.57 -10.09 -19.56
N VAL A 236 -20.28 -10.67 -18.38
CA VAL A 236 -20.92 -11.91 -17.92
C VAL A 236 -22.44 -11.73 -17.78
N LEU A 237 -22.89 -10.62 -17.20
CA LEU A 237 -24.32 -10.31 -17.06
C LEU A 237 -25.03 -10.16 -18.41
N LYS A 238 -24.39 -9.50 -19.39
CA LYS A 238 -24.94 -9.38 -20.75
C LYS A 238 -25.07 -10.73 -21.44
N GLN A 239 -24.07 -11.59 -21.32
CA GLN A 239 -24.14 -12.94 -21.89
C GLN A 239 -25.27 -13.76 -21.26
N ALA A 240 -25.43 -13.71 -19.94
CA ALA A 240 -26.50 -14.41 -19.24
C ALA A 240 -27.90 -13.94 -19.68
N ASN A 241 -28.10 -12.63 -19.85
CA ASN A 241 -29.36 -12.07 -20.33
C ASN A 241 -29.67 -12.52 -21.77
N ASN A 242 -28.69 -12.53 -22.67
CA ASN A 242 -28.88 -13.00 -24.04
C ASN A 242 -29.29 -14.49 -24.09
N ILE A 243 -28.77 -15.32 -23.18
CA ILE A 243 -29.15 -16.73 -23.07
C ILE A 243 -30.58 -16.87 -22.54
N ALA A 244 -30.98 -16.05 -21.56
CA ALA A 244 -32.33 -16.06 -20.99
C ALA A 244 -33.41 -15.64 -22.01
N GLU A 245 -33.07 -14.82 -23.01
CA GLU A 245 -33.99 -14.40 -24.08
C GLU A 245 -34.22 -15.48 -25.16
N LEU A 246 -33.40 -16.55 -25.21
CA LEU A 246 -33.58 -17.66 -26.13
C LEU A 246 -34.69 -18.60 -25.63
N SER A 247 -35.81 -18.68 -26.35
CA SER A 247 -37.00 -19.46 -25.97
C SER A 247 -36.75 -20.98 -25.84
N HIS A 248 -35.68 -21.49 -26.45
CA HIS A 248 -35.20 -22.87 -26.34
C HIS A 248 -33.66 -22.87 -26.31
N PRO A 249 -33.00 -22.80 -25.14
CA PRO A 249 -31.55 -22.93 -25.07
C PRO A 249 -31.16 -24.35 -25.51
N PRO A 250 -30.20 -24.50 -26.46
CA PRO A 250 -29.69 -25.81 -26.85
C PRO A 250 -29.13 -26.55 -25.63
N VAL A 251 -29.58 -27.79 -25.42
CA VAL A 251 -29.16 -28.67 -24.30
C VAL A 251 -27.64 -28.85 -24.24
N ASP A 252 -26.95 -28.70 -25.37
CA ASP A 252 -25.50 -28.84 -25.50
C ASP A 252 -24.68 -27.61 -25.02
N LEU A 253 -25.31 -26.49 -24.64
CA LEU A 253 -24.63 -25.33 -24.04
C LEU A 253 -24.67 -25.30 -22.51
N LEU A 254 -25.44 -26.20 -21.89
CA LEU A 254 -25.59 -26.36 -20.43
C LEU A 254 -24.67 -27.41 -19.73
N PRO A 255 -23.83 -28.24 -20.38
CA PRO A 255 -22.98 -29.19 -19.63
C PRO A 255 -21.60 -28.65 -19.23
N GLU A 256 -21.04 -27.65 -19.92
CA GLU A 256 -19.77 -27.00 -19.52
C GLU A 256 -19.97 -25.89 -18.45
N SER A 257 -21.23 -25.63 -18.07
CA SER A 257 -21.68 -24.45 -17.32
C SER A 257 -21.75 -24.59 -15.78
N HIS A 258 -21.33 -25.72 -15.20
CA HIS A 258 -21.28 -25.89 -13.72
C HIS A 258 -20.30 -24.92 -13.02
N HIS A 259 -19.36 -24.34 -13.78
CA HIS A 259 -18.44 -23.32 -13.27
C HIS A 259 -19.08 -21.94 -13.18
N VAL A 260 -20.12 -21.68 -13.98
CA VAL A 260 -20.74 -20.35 -14.14
C VAL A 260 -22.08 -20.28 -13.41
N TYR A 261 -22.84 -21.37 -13.38
CA TYR A 261 -24.12 -21.46 -12.68
C TYR A 261 -24.05 -22.44 -11.51
N ALA A 262 -24.85 -22.21 -10.48
CA ALA A 262 -25.10 -23.12 -9.39
C ALA A 262 -26.58 -23.50 -9.37
N ARG A 263 -26.88 -24.77 -9.15
CA ARG A 263 -28.25 -25.21 -8.92
C ARG A 263 -28.62 -25.03 -7.45
N ILE A 264 -29.69 -24.31 -7.18
CA ILE A 264 -30.21 -24.13 -5.82
C ILE A 264 -31.21 -25.23 -5.46
N SER A 265 -31.64 -25.28 -4.20
CA SER A 265 -32.55 -26.33 -3.69
C SER A 265 -33.92 -26.36 -4.38
N SER A 266 -34.37 -25.26 -5.00
CA SER A 266 -35.57 -25.22 -5.85
C SER A 266 -35.40 -25.93 -7.20
N GLY A 267 -34.17 -26.30 -7.58
CA GLY A 267 -33.82 -26.85 -8.88
C GLY A 267 -33.49 -25.79 -9.94
N GLU A 268 -33.64 -24.50 -9.62
CA GLU A 268 -33.29 -23.40 -10.52
C GLU A 268 -31.77 -23.22 -10.62
N PHE A 269 -31.30 -22.78 -11.79
CA PHE A 269 -29.89 -22.44 -12.01
C PHE A 269 -29.68 -20.94 -11.83
N VAL A 270 -28.80 -20.57 -10.90
CA VAL A 270 -28.46 -19.20 -10.56
C VAL A 270 -27.02 -18.91 -10.94
N LEU A 271 -26.78 -17.78 -11.59
CA LEU A 271 -25.45 -17.34 -12.00
C LEU A 271 -24.55 -17.05 -10.79
N ARG A 272 -23.33 -17.58 -10.78
CA ARG A 272 -22.29 -17.27 -9.80
C ARG A 272 -21.64 -15.95 -10.16
N LEU A 273 -21.67 -14.99 -9.25
CA LEU A 273 -21.10 -13.66 -9.46
C LEU A 273 -19.89 -13.46 -8.55
N GLY A 274 -18.74 -13.10 -9.14
CA GLY A 274 -17.51 -12.88 -8.38
C GLY A 274 -16.90 -14.16 -7.79
N ALA A 275 -17.08 -15.31 -8.44
CA ALA A 275 -16.35 -16.53 -8.11
C ALA A 275 -14.91 -16.45 -8.66
N ASP A 276 -13.90 -16.77 -7.84
CA ASP A 276 -12.48 -16.80 -8.23
C ASP A 276 -12.04 -18.23 -8.57
N LYS A 277 -11.98 -19.10 -7.55
CA LYS A 277 -11.47 -20.47 -7.69
C LYS A 277 -12.39 -21.45 -7.00
N GLN A 278 -12.63 -22.59 -7.64
CA GLN A 278 -13.31 -23.70 -7.00
C GLN A 278 -12.47 -24.21 -5.82
N LEU A 279 -13.11 -24.42 -4.68
CA LEU A 279 -12.49 -25.03 -3.50
C LEU A 279 -12.55 -26.55 -3.64
N GLU A 280 -11.38 -27.20 -3.64
CA GLU A 280 -11.30 -28.65 -3.78
C GLU A 280 -12.00 -29.39 -2.63
N ASN A 281 -12.65 -30.51 -2.96
CA ASN A 281 -13.30 -31.42 -2.00
C ASN A 281 -14.34 -30.77 -1.06
N THR A 282 -14.87 -29.59 -1.42
CA THR A 282 -15.86 -28.88 -0.60
C THR A 282 -17.11 -28.60 -1.42
N THR A 283 -18.24 -29.12 -0.94
CA THR A 283 -19.57 -28.87 -1.50
C THR A 283 -20.45 -28.13 -0.49
N LEU A 284 -21.41 -27.38 -1.03
CA LEU A 284 -22.47 -26.74 -0.26
C LEU A 284 -23.32 -27.82 0.43
N LEU A 285 -23.65 -27.57 1.70
CA LEU A 285 -24.32 -28.57 2.54
C LEU A 285 -25.75 -28.88 2.10
N ASP A 286 -26.47 -27.90 1.53
CA ASP A 286 -27.87 -28.06 1.14
C ASP A 286 -28.05 -28.50 -0.32
N THR A 287 -27.22 -28.00 -1.24
CA THR A 287 -27.39 -28.24 -2.67
C THR A 287 -26.44 -29.29 -3.23
N GLY A 288 -25.35 -29.60 -2.52
CA GLY A 288 -24.28 -30.47 -3.03
C GLY A 288 -23.44 -29.85 -4.14
N GLU A 289 -23.70 -28.59 -4.53
CA GLU A 289 -22.91 -27.90 -5.54
C GLU A 289 -21.50 -27.56 -5.02
N PRO A 290 -20.49 -27.48 -5.91
CA PRO A 290 -19.14 -27.10 -5.50
C PRO A 290 -19.08 -25.68 -4.90
N VAL A 291 -18.24 -25.51 -3.89
CA VAL A 291 -17.95 -24.20 -3.29
C VAL A 291 -16.88 -23.49 -4.10
N TYR A 292 -17.06 -22.18 -4.29
CA TYR A 292 -16.08 -21.29 -4.91
C TYR A 292 -15.63 -20.24 -3.90
N THR A 293 -14.32 -20.00 -3.86
CA THR A 293 -13.76 -18.85 -3.15
C THR A 293 -14.27 -17.57 -3.84
N PRO A 294 -14.94 -16.66 -3.11
CA PRO A 294 -15.39 -15.39 -3.67
C PRO A 294 -14.22 -14.43 -3.88
N VAL A 295 -14.31 -13.59 -4.89
CA VAL A 295 -13.54 -12.35 -4.98
C VAL A 295 -14.07 -11.40 -3.91
N MET A 296 -13.21 -11.03 -2.96
CA MET A 296 -13.53 -10.15 -1.84
C MET A 296 -13.06 -8.72 -2.12
N GLN A 297 -13.64 -7.76 -1.40
CA GLN A 297 -13.08 -6.41 -1.37
C GLN A 297 -11.69 -6.43 -0.75
N GLU A 298 -10.82 -5.57 -1.27
CA GLU A 298 -9.47 -5.44 -0.73
C GLU A 298 -9.46 -4.68 0.59
N TRP A 299 -8.59 -5.12 1.50
CA TRP A 299 -8.43 -4.50 2.81
C TRP A 299 -8.03 -3.03 2.73
N PRO A 300 -8.47 -2.18 3.67
CA PRO A 300 -8.01 -0.80 3.77
C PRO A 300 -6.49 -0.68 3.79
N LEU A 301 -5.95 0.32 3.08
CA LEU A 301 -4.52 0.63 3.11
C LEU A 301 -4.23 1.47 4.36
N LEU A 302 -3.47 0.91 5.29
CA LEU A 302 -3.20 1.54 6.59
C LEU A 302 -1.73 1.94 6.70
N THR A 303 -1.48 3.25 6.71
CA THR A 303 -0.19 3.85 7.07
C THR A 303 -0.06 3.93 8.59
N GLU A 304 1.17 4.14 9.09
CA GLU A 304 1.46 4.12 10.52
C GLU A 304 0.60 5.12 11.34
N ASP A 305 0.37 6.32 10.81
CA ASP A 305 -0.48 7.34 11.42
C ASP A 305 -1.95 6.92 11.48
N ILE A 306 -2.48 6.36 10.39
CA ILE A 306 -3.86 5.86 10.32
C ILE A 306 -4.07 4.65 11.25
N ILE A 307 -3.07 3.77 11.39
CA ILE A 307 -3.11 2.66 12.35
C ILE A 307 -3.24 3.20 13.77
N LYS A 308 -2.42 4.19 14.15
CA LYS A 308 -2.46 4.80 15.48
C LYS A 308 -3.80 5.47 15.75
N GLU A 309 -4.31 6.23 14.80
CA GLU A 309 -5.62 6.90 14.91
C GLU A 309 -6.76 5.88 15.06
N THR A 310 -6.74 4.83 14.26
CA THR A 310 -7.73 3.74 14.32
C THR A 310 -7.68 3.02 15.67
N GLU A 311 -6.48 2.72 16.17
CA GLU A 311 -6.29 2.08 17.47
C GLU A 311 -6.84 2.96 18.59
N GLU A 312 -6.51 4.25 18.61
CA GLU A 312 -7.03 5.20 19.61
C GLU A 312 -8.55 5.33 19.55
N PHE A 313 -9.12 5.35 18.34
CA PHE A 313 -10.57 5.41 18.15
C PHE A 313 -11.27 4.16 18.70
N VAL A 314 -10.77 2.97 18.38
CA VAL A 314 -11.30 1.70 18.88
C VAL A 314 -11.19 1.63 20.41
N LEU A 315 -10.04 2.01 20.97
CA LEU A 315 -9.84 2.04 22.43
C LEU A 315 -10.79 3.00 23.14
N ARG A 316 -11.11 4.14 22.52
CA ARG A 316 -11.99 5.16 23.10
C ARG A 316 -13.47 4.82 22.99
N THR A 317 -13.87 4.20 21.89
CA THR A 317 -15.29 4.00 21.55
C THR A 317 -15.78 2.56 21.74
N GLY A 318 -14.87 1.58 21.80
CA GLY A 318 -15.21 0.16 21.73
C GLY A 318 -15.82 -0.25 20.39
N SER A 319 -15.71 0.59 19.34
CA SER A 319 -16.36 0.34 18.06
C SER A 319 -15.77 -0.89 17.35
N VAL A 320 -16.66 -1.75 16.88
CA VAL A 320 -16.37 -2.90 16.01
C VAL A 320 -16.86 -2.67 14.57
N GLY A 321 -17.26 -1.44 14.23
CA GLY A 321 -17.92 -1.13 12.97
C GLY A 321 -17.13 -1.53 11.72
N ALA A 322 -15.83 -1.24 11.69
CA ALA A 322 -14.96 -1.62 10.56
C ALA A 322 -14.90 -3.14 10.36
N ALA A 323 -14.79 -3.91 11.45
CA ALA A 323 -14.78 -5.37 11.40
C ALA A 323 -16.14 -5.93 10.95
N CYS A 324 -17.25 -5.33 11.40
CA CYS A 324 -18.59 -5.72 10.97
C CYS A 324 -18.84 -5.43 9.49
N SER A 325 -18.40 -4.27 8.99
CA SER A 325 -18.51 -3.91 7.58
C SER A 325 -17.73 -4.88 6.68
N GLN A 326 -16.51 -5.24 7.08
CA GLN A 326 -15.72 -6.24 6.35
C GLN A 326 -16.43 -7.60 6.33
N LEU A 327 -16.86 -8.09 7.49
CA LEU A 327 -17.57 -9.38 7.59
C LEU A 327 -18.83 -9.39 6.73
N LEU A 328 -19.61 -8.31 6.74
CA LEU A 328 -20.79 -8.16 5.90
C LEU A 328 -20.43 -8.19 4.41
N SER A 329 -19.39 -7.46 3.98
CA SER A 329 -18.86 -7.49 2.61
C SER A 329 -18.47 -8.92 2.18
N ASP A 330 -17.77 -9.64 3.05
CA ASP A 330 -17.31 -11.01 2.80
C ASP A 330 -18.50 -11.97 2.63
N MET A 331 -19.51 -11.86 3.51
CA MET A 331 -20.75 -12.64 3.42
C MET A 331 -21.52 -12.35 2.13
N GLN A 332 -21.62 -11.07 1.73
CA GLN A 332 -22.27 -10.68 0.49
C GLN A 332 -21.56 -11.27 -0.73
N ALA A 333 -20.22 -11.23 -0.75
CA ALA A 333 -19.40 -11.78 -1.83
C ALA A 333 -19.52 -13.30 -1.89
N PHE A 334 -19.49 -13.97 -0.74
CA PHE A 334 -19.64 -15.42 -0.65
C PHE A 334 -21.01 -15.89 -1.16
N LYS A 335 -22.09 -15.22 -0.75
CA LYS A 335 -23.45 -15.48 -1.24
C LYS A 335 -23.58 -15.29 -2.75
N ALA A 336 -22.90 -14.28 -3.32
CA ALA A 336 -22.90 -14.03 -4.75
C ALA A 336 -22.16 -15.12 -5.54
N ALA A 337 -21.02 -15.59 -5.03
CA ALA A 337 -20.22 -16.65 -5.66
C ALA A 337 -20.82 -18.05 -5.49
N ASN A 338 -21.60 -18.26 -4.41
CA ASN A 338 -22.18 -19.54 -4.03
C ASN A 338 -23.70 -19.45 -3.82
N PRO A 339 -24.50 -19.40 -4.89
CA PRO A 339 -25.95 -19.42 -4.77
C PRO A 339 -26.44 -20.67 -4.02
N GLY A 340 -27.39 -20.47 -3.10
CA GLY A 340 -27.93 -21.55 -2.26
C GLY A 340 -27.08 -21.91 -1.04
N CYS A 341 -26.00 -21.16 -0.76
CA CYS A 341 -25.20 -21.37 0.45
C CYS A 341 -25.94 -20.97 1.73
N ILE A 342 -25.56 -21.61 2.83
CA ILE A 342 -26.02 -21.28 4.19
C ILE A 342 -24.85 -20.75 5.05
N LEU A 343 -25.15 -20.27 6.26
CA LEU A 343 -24.16 -19.70 7.17
C LEU A 343 -23.05 -20.71 7.50
N GLU A 344 -23.43 -21.98 7.64
CA GLU A 344 -22.52 -23.10 7.89
C GLU A 344 -21.49 -23.26 6.78
N ASP A 345 -21.87 -23.10 5.51
CA ASP A 345 -20.93 -23.14 4.38
C ASP A 345 -19.93 -21.98 4.45
N PHE A 346 -20.43 -20.79 4.79
CA PHE A 346 -19.58 -19.61 4.96
C PHE A 346 -18.60 -19.80 6.12
N VAL A 347 -19.05 -20.32 7.27
CA VAL A 347 -18.19 -20.56 8.44
C VAL A 347 -17.14 -21.62 8.13
N ARG A 348 -17.48 -22.72 7.45
CA ARG A 348 -16.51 -23.74 7.00
C ARG A 348 -15.38 -23.15 6.16
N TRP A 349 -15.67 -22.12 5.37
CA TRP A 349 -14.71 -21.44 4.51
C TRP A 349 -13.95 -20.31 5.22
N HIS A 350 -14.66 -19.42 5.92
CA HIS A 350 -14.11 -18.17 6.50
C HIS A 350 -13.51 -18.37 7.89
N SER A 351 -14.10 -19.24 8.72
CA SER A 351 -13.61 -19.57 10.06
C SER A 351 -13.67 -21.08 10.32
N PRO A 352 -12.79 -21.89 9.68
CA PRO A 352 -12.75 -23.34 9.89
C PRO A 352 -12.72 -23.78 11.36
N PRO A 353 -12.04 -23.07 12.30
CA PRO A 353 -12.08 -23.42 13.72
C PRO A 353 -13.48 -23.32 14.38
N ASP A 354 -14.43 -22.62 13.77
CA ASP A 354 -15.81 -22.51 14.24
C ASP A 354 -16.76 -23.56 13.67
N TRP A 355 -16.22 -24.49 12.89
CA TRP A 355 -16.94 -25.65 12.40
C TRP A 355 -16.53 -26.89 13.21
N THR A 356 -17.51 -27.63 13.70
CA THR A 356 -17.28 -28.91 14.40
C THR A 356 -17.74 -30.05 13.49
N GLU A 357 -16.80 -30.91 13.11
CA GLU A 357 -17.11 -32.16 12.44
C GLU A 357 -17.80 -33.10 13.41
N ALA A 358 -18.84 -33.80 12.95
CA ALA A 358 -19.50 -34.81 13.76
C ALA A 358 -18.63 -36.09 13.74
N TYR A 359 -17.75 -36.25 14.73
CA TYR A 359 -17.01 -37.50 14.91
C TYR A 359 -17.99 -38.60 15.36
N ASP A 360 -18.17 -39.62 14.51
CA ASP A 360 -18.83 -40.87 14.89
C ASP A 360 -17.93 -41.64 15.88
N GLU A 361 -18.11 -41.44 17.19
CA GLU A 361 -17.54 -42.35 18.20
C GLU A 361 -18.31 -43.69 18.30
N SER A 362 -19.33 -43.91 17.47
CA SER A 362 -20.24 -45.07 17.56
C SER A 362 -20.28 -45.99 16.32
N LYS A 363 -19.17 -46.11 15.58
CA LYS A 363 -19.00 -47.23 14.64
C LYS A 363 -18.56 -48.52 15.34
N GLU A 364 -19.32 -48.93 16.34
CA GLU A 364 -19.49 -50.35 16.64
C GLU A 364 -20.97 -50.66 16.62
N THR A 365 -21.32 -51.58 15.71
CA THR A 365 -22.60 -52.29 15.56
C THR A 365 -23.70 -51.68 14.68
N THR A 366 -24.01 -52.48 13.66
CA THR A 366 -25.23 -52.57 12.85
C THR A 366 -25.39 -51.60 11.67
N GLY A 367 -25.39 -52.20 10.48
CA GLY A 367 -25.57 -51.53 9.20
C GLY A 367 -26.99 -51.03 8.97
N GLY A 368 -27.07 -49.82 8.44
CA GLY A 368 -28.28 -49.15 7.94
C GLY A 368 -27.95 -47.69 7.66
N ASP A 369 -27.93 -47.32 6.38
CA ASP A 369 -27.84 -45.97 5.80
C ASP A 369 -26.82 -44.99 6.42
N THR A 370 -25.59 -45.04 5.90
CA THR A 370 -24.52 -44.07 6.20
C THR A 370 -24.77 -42.75 5.46
N SER A 371 -25.73 -41.94 5.90
CA SER A 371 -25.65 -40.50 5.64
C SER A 371 -24.45 -39.97 6.43
N PRO A 372 -23.46 -39.30 5.83
CA PRO A 372 -22.37 -38.68 6.60
C PRO A 372 -22.98 -37.75 7.64
N SER A 373 -22.60 -37.93 8.90
CA SER A 373 -23.06 -37.08 10.01
C SER A 373 -22.73 -35.62 9.68
N ARG A 374 -23.77 -34.82 9.46
CA ARG A 374 -23.62 -33.42 9.08
C ARG A 374 -23.02 -32.67 10.29
N GLY A 375 -21.84 -32.07 10.11
CA GLY A 375 -21.21 -31.25 11.14
C GLY A 375 -22.07 -30.05 11.55
N HIS A 376 -21.66 -29.34 12.60
CA HIS A 376 -22.42 -28.21 13.15
C HIS A 376 -21.52 -27.03 13.54
N LEU A 377 -22.13 -25.84 13.70
CA LEU A 377 -21.44 -24.64 14.18
C LEU A 377 -20.89 -24.82 15.61
N SER A 378 -19.83 -24.10 15.97
CA SER A 378 -19.29 -24.09 17.33
C SER A 378 -20.28 -23.52 18.36
N THR A 379 -20.11 -23.84 19.64
CA THR A 379 -20.99 -23.36 20.73
C THR A 379 -21.11 -21.84 20.77
N ARG A 380 -20.04 -21.10 20.44
CA ARG A 380 -20.07 -19.62 20.39
C ARG A 380 -20.90 -19.07 19.23
N MET A 381 -20.95 -19.80 18.11
CA MET A 381 -21.70 -19.45 16.92
C MET A 381 -23.19 -19.79 17.03
N GLN A 382 -23.55 -20.74 17.89
CA GLN A 382 -24.94 -21.13 18.18
C GLN A 382 -25.63 -20.22 19.21
N LYS A 383 -24.90 -19.31 19.87
CA LYS A 383 -25.47 -18.43 20.89
C LYS A 383 -26.57 -17.53 20.32
N GLU A 384 -27.65 -17.34 21.08
CA GLU A 384 -28.69 -16.35 20.73
C GLU A 384 -28.11 -14.92 20.67
N GLY A 385 -28.58 -14.11 19.72
CA GLY A 385 -28.03 -12.77 19.46
C GLY A 385 -26.61 -12.80 18.89
N ASN A 386 -26.21 -13.88 18.20
CA ASN A 386 -24.93 -13.95 17.54
C ASN A 386 -24.88 -12.96 16.35
N LEU A 387 -23.97 -12.00 16.42
CA LEU A 387 -23.80 -10.95 15.43
C LEU A 387 -23.54 -11.48 14.01
N TRP A 388 -22.81 -12.59 13.85
CA TRP A 388 -22.55 -13.16 12.52
C TRP A 388 -23.83 -13.69 11.88
N ARG A 389 -24.71 -14.30 12.67
CA ARG A 389 -26.03 -14.72 12.20
C ARG A 389 -26.88 -13.52 11.79
N GLU A 390 -26.93 -12.47 12.60
CA GLU A 390 -27.67 -11.24 12.27
C GLU A 390 -27.15 -10.57 10.98
N LEU A 391 -25.82 -10.48 10.82
CA LEU A 391 -25.20 -9.98 9.60
C LEU A 391 -25.48 -10.89 8.40
N TRP A 392 -25.44 -12.21 8.60
CA TRP A 392 -25.75 -13.17 7.55
C TRP A 392 -27.18 -13.01 7.03
N GLU A 393 -28.18 -12.91 7.90
CA GLU A 393 -29.58 -12.73 7.50
C GLU A 393 -29.81 -11.42 6.72
N THR A 394 -29.05 -10.37 7.03
CA THR A 394 -29.14 -9.09 6.33
C THR A 394 -28.28 -9.02 5.06
N ALA A 395 -27.28 -9.90 4.91
CA ALA A 395 -26.38 -9.95 3.77
C ALA A 395 -27.11 -10.39 2.49
N LYS A 396 -27.02 -9.55 1.44
CA LYS A 396 -27.53 -9.83 0.10
C LYS A 396 -26.44 -10.47 -0.78
N PRO A 397 -26.77 -11.31 -1.77
CA PRO A 397 -25.80 -11.84 -2.72
C PRO A 397 -25.33 -10.72 -3.67
N VAL A 398 -24.24 -10.02 -3.30
CA VAL A 398 -23.68 -8.91 -4.09
C VAL A 398 -22.18 -9.15 -4.28
N PRO A 399 -21.67 -9.23 -5.52
CA PRO A 399 -20.23 -9.43 -5.77
C PRO A 399 -19.44 -8.19 -5.33
N ALA A 400 -18.19 -8.38 -4.87
CA ALA A 400 -17.35 -7.32 -4.28
C ALA A 400 -17.32 -6.00 -5.07
N VAL A 401 -17.23 -6.07 -6.41
CA VAL A 401 -17.19 -4.91 -7.30
C VAL A 401 -18.48 -4.07 -7.32
N ARG A 402 -19.61 -4.62 -6.87
CA ARG A 402 -20.91 -3.94 -6.77
C ARG A 402 -21.29 -3.54 -5.34
N GLN A 403 -20.48 -3.91 -4.36
CA GLN A 403 -20.73 -3.57 -2.96
C GLN A 403 -20.33 -2.12 -2.66
N SER A 404 -20.82 -1.59 -1.53
CA SER A 404 -20.32 -0.33 -1.00
C SER A 404 -18.83 -0.47 -0.65
N PRO A 405 -17.95 0.44 -1.15
CA PRO A 405 -16.52 0.34 -0.89
C PRO A 405 -16.20 0.40 0.61
N LEU A 406 -15.39 -0.55 1.09
CA LEU A 406 -14.84 -0.53 2.45
C LEU A 406 -13.73 0.52 2.62
N TYR A 407 -13.11 0.90 1.51
CA TYR A 407 -12.04 1.86 1.45
C TYR A 407 -12.29 2.78 0.25
N ASP A 408 -12.32 4.09 0.52
CA ASP A 408 -12.47 5.11 -0.50
C ASP A 408 -11.07 5.56 -0.95
N GLU A 409 -10.65 5.08 -2.12
CA GLU A 409 -9.34 5.41 -2.68
C GLU A 409 -9.23 6.91 -3.01
N ASP A 410 -10.31 7.55 -3.47
CA ASP A 410 -10.31 8.96 -3.85
C ASP A 410 -10.16 9.85 -2.62
N LEU A 411 -10.97 9.62 -1.58
CA LEU A 411 -10.88 10.35 -0.33
C LEU A 411 -9.50 10.17 0.34
N SER A 412 -8.98 8.95 0.32
CA SER A 412 -7.70 8.64 0.96
C SER A 412 -6.53 9.34 0.26
N VAL A 413 -6.47 9.28 -1.07
CA VAL A 413 -5.39 9.95 -1.83
C VAL A 413 -5.54 11.46 -1.76
N GLU A 414 -6.74 12.01 -1.83
CA GLU A 414 -6.96 13.45 -1.66
C GLU A 414 -6.55 13.91 -0.26
N GLY A 415 -6.85 13.13 0.78
CA GLY A 415 -6.37 13.38 2.14
C GLY A 415 -4.85 13.43 2.23
N ILE A 416 -4.16 12.48 1.59
CA ILE A 416 -2.69 12.46 1.52
C ILE A 416 -2.16 13.69 0.77
N LEU A 417 -2.64 13.97 -0.44
CA LEU A 417 -2.18 15.09 -1.25
C LEU A 417 -2.42 16.44 -0.55
N HIS A 418 -3.57 16.61 0.09
CA HIS A 418 -3.86 17.78 0.92
C HIS A 418 -2.91 17.88 2.13
N GLY A 419 -2.59 16.76 2.77
CA GLY A 419 -1.56 16.68 3.80
C GLY A 419 -0.18 17.11 3.30
N LEU A 420 0.23 16.66 2.10
CA LEU A 420 1.50 17.03 1.47
C LEU A 420 1.57 18.52 1.09
N GLU A 421 0.45 19.13 0.69
CA GLU A 421 0.40 20.57 0.40
C GLU A 421 0.58 21.43 1.66
N ASN A 422 0.06 20.96 2.80
CA ASN A 422 0.10 21.67 4.08
C ASN A 422 1.16 21.12 5.03
N PHE A 423 2.10 20.33 4.48
CA PHE A 423 3.10 19.64 5.25
C PHE A 423 4.00 20.61 6.02
N SER A 424 4.26 20.31 7.30
CA SER A 424 5.23 21.07 8.10
C SER A 424 6.62 20.90 7.47
N PRO A 425 7.33 21.99 7.14
CA PRO A 425 8.65 21.88 6.53
C PRO A 425 9.64 21.10 7.41
N SER A 426 9.58 21.28 8.74
CA SER A 426 10.46 20.54 9.64
C SER A 426 10.22 19.04 9.54
N SER A 427 8.96 18.61 9.56
CA SER A 427 8.61 17.18 9.43
C SER A 427 9.02 16.61 8.07
N LEU A 428 8.95 17.41 6.99
CA LEU A 428 9.41 16.97 5.67
C LEU A 428 10.91 16.74 5.69
N PHE A 429 11.67 17.74 6.15
CA PHE A 429 13.12 17.65 6.19
C PHE A 429 13.62 16.53 7.11
N GLU A 430 12.93 16.25 8.22
CA GLU A 430 13.23 15.09 9.08
C GLU A 430 13.10 13.78 8.29
N GLN A 431 12.03 13.60 7.52
CA GLN A 431 11.81 12.38 6.74
C GLN A 431 12.79 12.22 5.57
N LEU A 432 13.11 13.33 4.89
CA LEU A 432 14.14 13.33 3.84
C LEU A 432 15.52 13.03 4.41
N PHE A 433 15.85 13.59 5.58
CA PHE A 433 17.12 13.34 6.26
C PHE A 433 17.30 11.86 6.61
N LEU A 434 16.28 11.22 7.20
CA LEU A 434 16.32 9.79 7.54
C LEU A 434 16.49 8.89 6.31
N SER A 435 16.03 9.33 5.14
CA SER A 435 16.19 8.58 3.89
C SER A 435 17.62 8.64 3.30
N LEU A 436 18.40 9.68 3.62
CA LEU A 436 19.78 9.83 3.16
C LEU A 436 20.80 9.20 4.13
N ASP A 437 20.53 9.19 5.44
CA ASP A 437 21.46 8.72 6.48
C ASP A 437 21.76 7.21 6.39
N VAL A 438 20.88 6.44 5.75
CA VAL A 438 21.05 5.01 5.47
C VAL A 438 22.26 4.72 4.58
N GLN A 439 22.71 5.70 3.78
CA GLN A 439 23.87 5.54 2.89
C GLN A 439 25.22 5.74 3.62
N LEU A 440 25.23 6.23 4.87
CA LEU A 440 26.44 6.73 5.54
C LEU A 440 27.02 5.87 6.67
N LEU A 441 26.34 4.82 7.14
CA LEU A 441 26.89 3.94 8.18
C LEU A 441 27.90 2.93 7.60
N ARG A 442 29.01 3.45 7.07
CA ARG A 442 30.33 2.83 7.28
C ARG A 442 30.86 3.24 8.66
N PRO A 443 31.71 2.42 9.32
CA PRO A 443 31.99 2.57 10.74
C PRO A 443 32.69 3.91 11.07
N GLU A 444 32.09 4.63 12.01
CA GLU A 444 32.71 5.35 13.14
C GLU A 444 33.60 6.60 12.94
N SER A 445 34.00 7.03 11.73
CA SER A 445 34.95 8.16 11.63
C SER A 445 34.45 9.46 10.99
N ARG A 446 33.37 9.47 10.18
CA ARG A 446 32.96 10.70 9.46
C ARG A 446 31.78 11.46 10.07
N VAL A 447 30.81 10.78 10.67
CA VAL A 447 29.65 11.45 11.30
C VAL A 447 30.09 12.21 12.56
N MET A 448 30.96 11.62 13.38
CA MET A 448 31.53 12.30 14.56
C MET A 448 32.41 13.50 14.19
N ASN A 449 33.17 13.42 13.10
CA ASN A 449 33.98 14.53 12.59
C ASN A 449 33.15 15.62 11.88
N PHE A 450 31.95 15.30 11.42
CA PHE A 450 31.01 16.28 10.86
C PHE A 450 30.25 17.02 11.97
N CYS A 451 29.83 16.29 13.02
CA CYS A 451 29.20 16.84 14.21
C CYS A 451 30.10 17.84 14.98
N THR A 452 31.43 17.70 14.93
CA THR A 452 32.34 18.60 15.65
C THR A 452 32.52 19.98 15.01
N ARG A 453 32.07 20.22 13.76
CA ARG A 453 32.25 21.51 13.05
C ARG A 453 31.05 22.46 13.08
N CYS A 454 29.88 22.04 13.58
CA CYS A 454 28.69 22.89 13.63
C CYS A 454 27.77 22.49 14.80
N SER A 455 27.93 23.12 15.97
CA SER A 455 27.33 22.64 17.24
C SER A 455 25.81 22.47 17.20
N LYS A 456 25.06 23.44 16.67
CA LYS A 456 23.58 23.36 16.62
C LYS A 456 23.04 22.35 15.62
N SER A 457 23.63 22.28 14.41
CA SER A 457 23.23 21.28 13.41
C SER A 457 23.61 19.86 13.86
N ALA A 458 24.73 19.71 14.56
CA ALA A 458 25.16 18.43 15.12
C ALA A 458 24.24 17.89 16.21
N GLU A 459 23.78 18.74 17.13
CA GLU A 459 22.77 18.38 18.14
C GLU A 459 21.44 17.97 17.48
N THR A 460 21.04 18.65 16.41
CA THR A 460 19.84 18.30 15.65
C THR A 460 20.00 16.95 14.96
N MET A 461 21.13 16.70 14.29
CA MET A 461 21.43 15.41 13.66
C MET A 461 21.46 14.27 14.68
N LEU A 462 22.10 14.48 15.84
CA LEU A 462 22.10 13.51 16.95
C LEU A 462 20.69 13.29 17.53
N SER A 463 19.89 14.35 17.67
CA SER A 463 18.50 14.26 18.15
C SER A 463 17.63 13.45 17.18
N LEU A 464 17.76 13.68 15.87
CA LEU A 464 17.04 12.91 14.85
C LEU A 464 17.46 11.45 14.84
N PHE A 465 18.76 11.18 14.98
CA PHE A 465 19.29 9.82 15.08
C PHE A 465 18.77 9.10 16.34
N VAL A 466 18.74 9.79 17.49
CA VAL A 466 18.19 9.24 18.73
C VAL A 466 16.68 9.02 18.61
N LYS A 467 15.91 9.95 18.03
CA LYS A 467 14.47 9.78 17.78
C LYS A 467 14.18 8.56 16.92
N ALA A 468 14.93 8.36 15.82
CA ALA A 468 14.81 7.18 14.97
C ALA A 468 15.09 5.89 15.76
N LYS A 469 16.12 5.91 16.61
CA LYS A 469 16.50 4.76 17.47
C LYS A 469 15.53 4.49 18.63
N VAL A 470 14.78 5.48 19.08
CA VAL A 470 13.76 5.35 20.14
C VAL A 470 12.42 4.90 19.55
N GLY A 471 12.06 5.33 18.33
CA GLY A 471 10.89 4.85 17.59
C GLY A 471 10.90 3.33 17.39
N LEU A 472 12.08 2.75 17.19
CA LEU A 472 12.35 1.31 17.11
C LEU A 472 11.86 0.46 18.30
N ARG A 473 11.62 1.06 19.48
CA ARG A 473 11.29 0.31 20.72
C ARG A 473 9.79 0.25 21.03
N LYS A 474 8.91 0.81 20.20
CA LYS A 474 7.47 0.71 20.44
C LYS A 474 6.88 -0.46 19.64
N PRO A 475 6.65 -1.64 20.24
CA PRO A 475 5.81 -2.64 19.61
C PRO A 475 4.39 -2.08 19.49
N THR A 476 3.91 -1.89 18.27
CA THR A 476 2.51 -1.55 18.00
C THR A 476 1.62 -2.73 18.40
N ILE A 477 0.69 -2.47 19.31
CA ILE A 477 -0.30 -3.44 19.80
C ILE A 477 -1.19 -3.93 18.64
N TYR A 478 -1.39 -3.10 17.61
CA TYR A 478 -2.12 -3.45 16.39
C TYR A 478 -1.53 -4.65 15.61
N ALA A 479 -0.20 -4.81 15.57
CA ALA A 479 0.44 -5.97 14.94
C ALA A 479 0.20 -7.28 15.73
N ARG A 480 -0.12 -7.17 17.03
CA ARG A 480 -0.62 -8.28 17.85
C ARG A 480 -2.12 -8.49 17.67
N TYR A 481 -2.92 -7.44 17.49
CA TYR A 481 -4.37 -7.56 17.27
C TYR A 481 -4.70 -8.18 15.89
N MET A 482 -4.01 -7.78 14.82
CA MET A 482 -4.18 -8.36 13.48
C MET A 482 -3.68 -9.81 13.36
N ARG A 483 -2.83 -10.29 14.29
CA ARG A 483 -2.42 -11.71 14.38
C ARG A 483 -3.19 -12.51 15.44
N ARG A 484 -4.04 -11.86 16.25
CA ARG A 484 -4.75 -12.49 17.39
C ARG A 484 -6.28 -12.47 17.27
N TRP A 485 -6.81 -12.00 16.15
CA TRP A 485 -8.20 -12.25 15.81
C TRP A 485 -8.20 -13.32 14.72
N PRO A 486 -8.69 -14.53 15.04
CA PRO A 486 -8.75 -15.66 14.11
C PRO A 486 -9.75 -15.39 12.99
#